data_AF-A0A935KS42-F1
#
_entry.id   AF-A0A935KS42-F1
#
_cell.length_a   1.000
_cell.length_b   1.000
_cell.length_c   1.000
_cell.angle_alpha   90.00
_cell.angle_beta   90.00
_cell.angle_gamma   90.00
#
_symmetry.space_group_name_H-M   'P 1'
#
loop_
_entity.id
_entity.type
_entity.pdbx_description
1 polymer ?
#
loop_
_entity_poly.entity_id
_entity_poly.type
_entity_poly.pdbx_seq_one_letter_code
_entity_poly.pdbx_strand_id
1 'polypeptide(L)'
;MKNSTTISLLKLIKPSEWKDFEKFVSSPYFNKGRNYDGLVEILGKFRFDFDSDELSKKNVYHLLFPGKHFKESVMNTMLSGLNQLCEEFILYQDFKKKPERNVRLLRQYNERGHRQKAEKVFSNLEDQIRSSAPELQDFFDRLTTLASIEDHYTIIDKRKRDMIL
;
A
#
# COMPACT_ATOMS: atom_id res chain seq x y z
N MET A 1 9.22 2.66 -24.91
CA MET A 1 9.16 2.30 -23.48
C MET A 1 8.68 0.86 -23.26
N LYS A 2 8.31 0.15 -24.33
CA LYS A 2 8.10 -1.29 -24.32
C LYS A 2 9.21 -2.01 -23.56
N ASN A 3 8.84 -2.99 -22.72
CA ASN A 3 9.74 -3.76 -21.87
C ASN A 3 10.56 -2.96 -20.84
N SER A 4 10.17 -1.72 -20.51
CA SER A 4 10.79 -0.99 -19.41
C SER A 4 10.22 -1.41 -18.06
N THR A 5 11.01 -1.22 -16.99
CA THR A 5 10.59 -1.48 -15.60
C THR A 5 9.24 -0.83 -15.27
N THR A 6 9.00 0.40 -15.72
CA THR A 6 7.73 1.10 -15.50
C THR A 6 6.55 0.33 -16.08
N ILE A 7 6.67 -0.15 -17.31
CA ILE A 7 5.60 -0.93 -17.95
C ILE A 7 5.38 -2.26 -17.23
N SER A 8 6.47 -2.95 -16.87
CA SER A 8 6.38 -4.20 -16.10
C SER A 8 5.66 -4.01 -14.77
N LEU A 9 5.95 -2.93 -14.03
CA LEU A 9 5.27 -2.61 -12.78
C LEU A 9 3.81 -2.22 -12.98
N LEU A 10 3.50 -1.39 -13.99
CA LEU A 10 2.12 -0.99 -14.28
C LEU A 10 1.25 -2.18 -14.71
N LYS A 11 1.81 -3.18 -15.40
CA LYS A 11 1.11 -4.44 -15.74
C LYS A 11 0.72 -5.27 -14.50
N LEU A 12 1.35 -5.05 -13.34
CA LEU A 12 0.98 -5.72 -12.08
C LEU A 12 -0.27 -5.10 -11.44
N ILE A 13 -0.60 -3.85 -11.77
CA ILE A 13 -1.76 -3.14 -11.22
C ILE A 13 -3.00 -3.59 -11.98
N LYS A 14 -3.96 -4.20 -11.27
CA LYS A 14 -5.18 -4.71 -11.91
C LYS A 14 -6.02 -3.54 -12.45
N PRO A 15 -6.77 -3.75 -13.55
CA PRO A 15 -7.69 -2.72 -14.05
C PRO A 15 -8.69 -2.21 -13.00
N SER A 16 -9.12 -3.09 -12.08
CA SER A 16 -10.00 -2.73 -10.96
C SER A 16 -9.33 -1.88 -9.88
N GLU A 17 -8.00 -1.90 -9.79
CA GLU A 17 -7.21 -1.17 -8.79
C GLU A 17 -6.73 0.18 -9.33
N TRP A 18 -6.88 0.45 -10.64
CA TRP A 18 -6.33 1.63 -11.30
C TRP A 18 -6.84 2.96 -10.73
N LYS A 19 -8.14 3.06 -10.45
CA LYS A 19 -8.75 4.24 -9.81
C LYS A 19 -8.17 4.53 -8.42
N ASP A 20 -7.80 3.49 -7.67
CA ASP A 20 -7.19 3.64 -6.36
C ASP A 20 -5.70 3.97 -6.48
N PHE A 21 -5.02 3.44 -7.51
CA PHE A 21 -3.65 3.81 -7.84
C PHE A 21 -3.53 5.29 -8.23
N GLU A 22 -4.45 5.81 -9.05
CA GLU A 22 -4.51 7.24 -9.39
C GLU A 22 -4.59 8.11 -8.12
N LYS A 23 -5.52 7.80 -7.21
CA LYS A 23 -5.64 8.50 -5.93
C LYS A 23 -4.38 8.40 -5.07
N PHE A 24 -3.76 7.23 -5.04
CA PHE A 24 -2.53 6.98 -4.29
C PHE A 24 -1.39 7.87 -4.80
N VAL A 25 -1.22 7.94 -6.12
CA VAL A 25 -0.19 8.75 -6.77
C VAL A 25 -0.44 10.25 -6.60
N SER A 26 -1.69 10.71 -6.64
CA SER A 26 -2.04 12.11 -6.40
C SER A 26 -1.87 12.54 -4.93
N SER A 27 -1.73 11.60 -4.00
CA SER A 27 -1.61 11.89 -2.57
C SER A 27 -0.28 12.60 -2.25
N PRO A 28 -0.32 13.81 -1.65
CA PRO A 28 0.87 14.54 -1.21
C PRO A 28 1.76 13.73 -0.25
N TYR A 29 1.14 12.81 0.51
CA TYR A 29 1.83 11.95 1.45
C TYR A 29 2.77 10.95 0.75
N PHE A 30 2.32 10.35 -0.36
CA PHE A 30 3.09 9.34 -1.08
C PHE A 30 4.01 9.95 -2.13
N ASN A 31 3.55 10.97 -2.85
CA ASN A 31 4.32 11.56 -3.95
C ASN A 31 5.40 12.57 -3.52
N LYS A 32 5.50 12.87 -2.22
CA LYS A 32 6.51 13.77 -1.63
C LYS A 32 6.50 15.16 -2.29
N GLY A 33 5.32 15.65 -2.66
CA GLY A 33 5.13 16.97 -3.27
C GLY A 33 5.42 17.04 -4.77
N ARG A 34 5.76 15.93 -5.43
CA ARG A 34 5.88 15.87 -6.90
C ARG A 34 4.55 15.51 -7.53
N ASN A 35 4.26 16.11 -8.69
CA ASN A 35 3.05 15.79 -9.44
C ASN A 35 3.34 14.71 -10.51
N TYR A 36 2.62 13.59 -10.41
CA TYR A 36 2.67 12.49 -11.36
C TYR A 36 1.33 12.27 -12.08
N ASP A 37 0.32 13.10 -11.81
CA ASP A 37 -1.07 12.92 -12.26
C ASP A 37 -1.13 12.83 -13.79
N GLY A 38 -0.51 13.80 -14.48
CA GLY A 38 -0.46 13.80 -15.94
C GLY A 38 0.28 12.58 -16.52
N LEU A 39 1.31 12.08 -15.82
CA LEU A 39 2.05 10.91 -16.28
C LEU A 39 1.18 9.66 -16.16
N VAL A 40 0.51 9.48 -15.01
CA VAL A 40 -0.40 8.35 -14.80
C VAL A 40 -1.59 8.41 -15.74
N GLU A 41 -2.15 9.59 -15.98
CA GLU A 41 -3.27 9.77 -16.93
C GLU A 41 -2.88 9.33 -18.34
N ILE A 42 -1.71 9.79 -18.84
CA ILE A 42 -1.22 9.41 -20.17
C ILE A 42 -0.99 7.91 -20.24
N LEU A 43 -0.29 7.32 -19.27
CA LEU A 43 0.02 5.89 -19.25
C LEU A 43 -1.25 5.04 -19.08
N GLY A 44 -2.24 5.53 -18.34
CA GLY A 44 -3.51 4.85 -18.09
C GLY A 44 -4.40 4.71 -19.33
N LYS A 45 -4.14 5.48 -20.40
CA LYS A 45 -4.78 5.29 -21.71
C LYS A 45 -4.32 3.99 -22.38
N PHE A 46 -3.12 3.52 -22.04
CA PHE A 46 -2.51 2.29 -22.57
C PHE A 46 -2.69 1.10 -21.61
N ARG A 47 -3.52 1.20 -20.57
CA ARG A 47 -3.64 0.16 -19.52
C ARG A 47 -4.08 -1.22 -20.00
N PHE A 48 -4.74 -1.29 -21.16
CA PHE A 48 -5.17 -2.55 -21.78
C PHE A 48 -4.18 -3.07 -22.83
N ASP A 49 -3.28 -2.21 -23.32
CA ASP A 49 -2.22 -2.56 -24.26
C ASP A 49 -1.03 -1.59 -24.11
N PHE A 50 -0.04 -2.03 -23.33
CA PHE A 50 1.20 -1.29 -23.13
C PHE A 50 2.25 -1.57 -24.22
N ASP A 51 1.92 -2.40 -25.21
CA ASP A 51 2.80 -2.78 -26.31
C ASP A 51 2.54 -1.97 -27.58
N SER A 52 1.84 -0.83 -27.46
CA SER A 52 1.70 0.18 -28.53
C SER A 52 3.03 0.90 -28.83
N ASP A 53 3.35 1.10 -30.12
CA ASP A 53 4.51 1.87 -30.58
C ASP A 53 4.41 3.37 -30.23
N GLU A 54 3.20 3.86 -29.97
CA GLU A 54 2.96 5.23 -29.54
C GLU A 54 3.52 5.48 -28.12
N LEU A 55 3.74 4.40 -27.34
CA LEU A 55 4.26 4.45 -25.98
C LEU A 55 5.80 4.56 -25.95
N SER A 56 6.29 5.72 -26.35
CA SER A 56 7.71 6.11 -26.29
C SER A 56 7.95 7.20 -25.24
N LYS A 57 9.18 7.25 -24.67
CA LYS A 57 9.56 8.30 -23.70
C LYS A 57 9.36 9.69 -24.28
N LYS A 58 9.69 9.86 -25.57
CA LYS A 58 9.58 11.10 -26.29
C LYS A 58 8.12 11.54 -26.46
N ASN A 59 7.24 10.63 -26.86
CA ASN A 59 5.82 10.93 -27.04
C ASN A 59 5.17 11.29 -25.69
N VAL A 60 5.41 10.49 -24.65
CA VAL A 60 4.90 10.78 -23.30
C VAL A 60 5.42 12.13 -22.80
N TYR A 61 6.71 12.42 -23.01
CA TYR A 61 7.29 13.71 -22.62
C TYR A 61 6.63 14.90 -23.34
N HIS A 62 6.37 14.80 -24.65
CA HIS A 62 5.72 15.88 -25.39
C HIS A 62 4.26 16.09 -24.98
N LEU A 63 3.56 15.04 -24.56
CA LEU A 63 2.23 15.16 -23.96
C LEU A 63 2.27 15.81 -22.57
N LEU A 64 3.29 15.50 -21.77
CA LEU A 64 3.49 16.10 -20.43
C LEU A 64 3.95 17.56 -20.50
N PHE A 65 4.80 17.89 -21.47
CA PHE A 65 5.45 19.18 -21.60
C PHE A 65 5.32 19.73 -23.03
N PRO A 66 4.11 20.16 -23.44
CA PRO A 66 3.87 20.68 -24.77
C PRO A 66 4.83 21.83 -25.10
N GLY A 67 5.39 21.81 -26.32
CA GLY A 67 6.32 22.83 -26.81
C GLY A 67 7.73 22.78 -26.24
N LYS A 68 8.06 21.87 -25.30
CA LYS A 68 9.42 21.74 -24.76
C LYS A 68 10.24 20.71 -25.53
N HIS A 69 11.55 20.96 -25.65
CA HIS A 69 12.50 19.98 -26.16
C HIS A 69 12.59 18.77 -25.23
N PHE A 70 12.64 17.57 -25.81
CA PHE A 70 12.75 16.32 -25.07
C PHE A 70 14.00 16.31 -24.18
N LYS A 71 13.80 16.07 -22.88
CA LYS A 71 14.86 15.90 -21.89
C LYS A 71 14.77 14.51 -21.28
N GLU A 72 15.66 13.62 -21.71
CA GLU A 72 15.67 12.24 -21.23
C GLU A 72 15.90 12.15 -19.72
N SER A 73 16.77 12.98 -19.15
CA SER A 73 17.03 13.01 -17.70
C SER A 73 15.75 13.28 -16.90
N VAL A 74 14.96 14.28 -17.30
CA VAL A 74 13.68 14.62 -16.66
C VAL A 74 12.71 13.44 -16.76
N MET A 75 12.58 12.82 -17.94
CA MET A 75 11.71 11.68 -18.12
C MET A 75 12.13 10.49 -17.24
N ASN A 76 13.43 10.18 -17.18
CA ASN A 76 13.94 9.09 -16.36
C ASN A 76 13.70 9.33 -14.86
N THR A 77 13.86 10.58 -14.38
CA THR A 77 13.53 10.95 -13.00
C THR A 77 12.04 10.76 -12.70
N MET A 78 11.15 11.16 -13.61
CA MET A 78 9.71 10.98 -13.42
C MET A 78 9.33 9.49 -13.40
N LEU A 79 9.86 8.70 -14.34
CA LEU A 79 9.60 7.26 -14.40
C LEU A 79 10.14 6.52 -13.17
N SER A 80 11.33 6.88 -12.71
CA SER A 80 11.91 6.30 -11.49
C SER A 80 11.05 6.59 -10.26
N GLY A 81 10.55 7.82 -10.13
CA GLY A 81 9.62 8.16 -9.04
C GLY A 81 8.29 7.43 -9.15
N LEU A 82 7.76 7.28 -10.37
CA LEU A 82 6.54 6.50 -10.58
C LEU A 82 6.74 5.01 -10.23
N ASN A 83 7.89 4.42 -10.57
CA ASN A 83 8.21 3.03 -10.22
C ASN A 83 8.15 2.81 -8.70
N GLN A 84 8.73 3.73 -7.93
CA GLN A 84 8.67 3.69 -6.46
C GLN A 84 7.21 3.75 -5.96
N LEU A 85 6.38 4.59 -6.57
CA LEU A 85 4.95 4.67 -6.23
C LEU A 85 4.18 3.41 -6.60
N CYS A 86 4.51 2.75 -7.71
CA CYS A 86 3.92 1.46 -8.06
C CYS A 86 4.25 0.39 -7.03
N GLU A 87 5.52 0.27 -6.63
CA GLU A 87 5.97 -0.69 -5.62
C GLU A 87 5.28 -0.46 -4.28
N GLU A 88 5.25 0.80 -3.81
CA GLU A 88 4.56 1.18 -2.57
C GLU A 88 3.05 0.94 -2.63
N PHE A 89 2.41 1.19 -3.78
CA PHE A 89 1.00 0.89 -3.96
C PHE A 89 0.71 -0.61 -3.85
N ILE A 90 1.54 -1.45 -4.49
CA ILE A 90 1.40 -2.91 -4.43
C ILE A 90 1.55 -3.40 -2.99
N LEU A 91 2.55 -2.90 -2.25
CA LEU A 91 2.74 -3.22 -0.83
C LEU A 91 1.55 -2.76 0.02
N TYR A 92 1.04 -1.55 -0.23
CA TYR A 92 -0.13 -1.02 0.47
C TYR A 92 -1.38 -1.88 0.23
N GLN A 93 -1.58 -2.36 -1.00
CA GLN A 93 -2.70 -3.22 -1.36
C GLN A 93 -2.61 -4.60 -0.69
N ASP A 94 -1.41 -5.17 -0.56
CA ASP A 94 -1.18 -6.40 0.21
C ASP A 94 -1.49 -6.18 1.69
N PHE A 95 -0.93 -5.12 2.28
CA PHE A 95 -1.12 -4.79 3.69
C PHE A 95 -2.59 -4.55 4.05
N LYS A 96 -3.38 -3.94 3.15
CA LYS A 96 -4.81 -3.68 3.38
C LYS A 96 -5.64 -4.96 3.52
N LYS A 97 -5.21 -6.07 2.90
CA LYS A 97 -5.98 -7.32 2.80
C LYS A 97 -5.72 -8.29 3.96
N LYS A 98 -4.71 -8.02 4.78
CA LYS A 98 -4.14 -8.97 5.75
C LYS A 98 -4.61 -8.75 7.20
N PRO A 99 -4.99 -9.79 7.96
CA PRO A 99 -5.34 -9.69 9.39
C PRO A 99 -4.29 -8.98 10.26
N GLU A 100 -3.02 -9.10 9.89
CA GLU A 100 -1.85 -8.49 10.54
C GLU A 100 -1.96 -6.96 10.62
N ARG A 101 -2.67 -6.32 9.69
CA ARG A 101 -2.99 -4.89 9.77
C ARG A 101 -3.79 -4.58 11.03
N ASN A 102 -4.82 -5.36 11.31
CA ASN A 102 -5.70 -5.15 12.46
C ASN A 102 -4.98 -5.46 13.77
N VAL A 103 -4.06 -6.41 13.77
CA VAL A 103 -3.22 -6.73 14.93
C VAL A 103 -2.29 -5.56 15.26
N ARG A 104 -1.62 -5.01 14.24
CA ARG A 104 -0.81 -3.80 14.40
C ARG A 104 -1.67 -2.63 14.88
N LEU A 105 -2.88 -2.48 14.36
CA LEU A 105 -3.82 -1.44 14.79
C LEU A 105 -4.26 -1.61 16.25
N LEU A 106 -4.55 -2.85 16.69
CA LEU A 106 -4.85 -3.18 18.08
C LEU A 106 -3.70 -2.73 19.00
N ARG A 107 -2.46 -3.11 18.67
CA ARG A 107 -1.27 -2.65 19.39
C ARG A 107 -1.20 -1.13 19.46
N GLN A 108 -1.39 -0.44 18.33
CA GLN A 108 -1.34 1.02 18.28
C GLN A 108 -2.42 1.69 19.13
N TYR A 109 -3.62 1.11 19.24
CA TYR A 109 -4.66 1.62 20.15
C TYR A 109 -4.31 1.38 21.62
N ASN A 110 -3.74 0.22 21.95
CA ASN A 110 -3.29 -0.09 23.31
C ASN A 110 -2.17 0.85 23.77
N GLU A 111 -1.15 1.07 22.94
CA GLU A 111 -0.03 1.99 23.23
C GLU A 111 -0.50 3.43 23.45
N ARG A 112 -1.56 3.86 22.75
CA ARG A 112 -2.14 5.21 22.86
C ARG A 112 -3.28 5.31 23.88
N GLY A 113 -3.56 4.24 24.64
CA GLY A 113 -4.59 4.23 25.66
C GLY A 113 -6.04 4.29 25.15
N HIS A 114 -6.28 4.07 23.85
CA HIS A 114 -7.63 4.14 23.28
C HIS A 114 -8.40 2.82 23.45
N ARG A 115 -8.71 2.49 24.71
CA ARG A 115 -9.20 1.18 25.14
C ARG A 115 -10.44 0.68 24.40
N GLN A 116 -11.46 1.52 24.21
CA GLN A 116 -12.71 1.12 23.54
C GLN A 116 -12.48 0.67 22.09
N LYS A 117 -11.54 1.31 21.37
CA LYS A 117 -11.21 0.94 19.99
C LYS A 117 -10.38 -0.35 19.96
N ALA A 118 -9.48 -0.53 20.92
CA ALA A 118 -8.72 -1.77 21.09
C ALA A 118 -9.65 -2.96 21.33
N GLU A 119 -10.58 -2.87 22.28
CA GLU A 119 -11.55 -3.94 22.60
C GLU A 119 -12.39 -4.32 21.36
N LYS A 120 -12.86 -3.33 20.59
CA LYS A 120 -13.60 -3.59 19.36
C LYS A 120 -12.76 -4.32 18.30
N VAL A 121 -11.51 -3.90 18.09
CA VAL A 121 -10.62 -4.56 17.11
C VAL A 121 -10.27 -5.98 17.57
N PHE A 122 -10.04 -6.17 18.87
CA PHE A 122 -9.77 -7.49 19.45
C PHE A 122 -10.94 -8.46 19.23
N SER A 123 -12.17 -8.07 19.57
CA SER A 123 -13.35 -8.92 19.37
C SER A 123 -13.50 -9.36 17.90
N ASN A 124 -13.35 -8.42 16.96
CA ASN A 124 -13.42 -8.73 15.53
C ASN A 124 -12.34 -9.72 15.08
N LEU A 125 -11.10 -9.57 15.60
CA LEU A 125 -10.00 -10.48 15.29
C LEU A 125 -10.24 -11.86 15.89
N GLU A 126 -10.73 -11.92 17.14
CA GLU A 126 -11.08 -13.16 17.82
C GLU A 126 -12.16 -13.93 17.05
N ASP A 127 -13.22 -13.24 16.61
CA ASP A 127 -14.30 -13.84 15.81
C ASP A 127 -13.77 -14.38 14.47
N GLN A 128 -12.95 -13.59 13.76
CA GLN A 128 -12.32 -14.00 12.50
C GLN A 128 -11.47 -15.25 12.69
N ILE A 129 -10.68 -15.31 13.77
CA ILE A 129 -9.82 -16.45 14.07
C ILE A 129 -10.66 -17.69 14.38
N ARG A 130 -11.67 -17.56 15.25
CA ARG A 130 -12.57 -18.66 15.64
C ARG A 130 -13.36 -19.21 14.46
N SER A 131 -13.76 -18.37 13.51
CA SER A 131 -14.55 -18.77 12.35
C SER A 131 -13.73 -19.42 11.23
N SER A 132 -12.40 -19.48 11.33
CA SER A 132 -11.56 -20.10 10.30
C SER A 132 -10.75 -21.28 10.85
N ALA A 133 -11.17 -22.49 10.50
CA ALA A 133 -10.43 -23.75 10.65
C ALA A 133 -10.61 -24.60 9.38
N PRO A 134 -9.66 -25.44 8.89
CA PRO A 134 -8.25 -25.63 9.23
C PRO A 134 -7.31 -25.52 7.98
N GLU A 135 -6.42 -24.54 7.95
CA GLU A 135 -5.20 -24.56 7.12
C GLU A 135 -4.04 -24.33 8.09
N LEU A 136 -3.39 -25.41 8.55
CA LEU A 136 -2.38 -25.42 9.62
C LEU A 136 -1.20 -24.46 9.41
N GLN A 137 -1.01 -23.94 8.20
CA GLN A 137 -0.02 -22.91 7.89
C GLN A 137 -0.46 -21.52 8.39
N ASP A 138 -1.72 -21.15 8.18
CA ASP A 138 -2.33 -19.90 8.66
C ASP A 138 -2.41 -19.90 10.20
N PHE A 139 -2.51 -21.08 10.82
CA PHE A 139 -2.47 -21.23 12.28
C PHE A 139 -1.13 -20.80 12.89
N PHE A 140 0.03 -21.05 12.26
CA PHE A 140 1.32 -20.59 12.78
C PHE A 140 1.53 -19.08 12.62
N ASP A 141 1.03 -18.50 11.53
CA ASP A 141 1.03 -17.05 11.32
C ASP A 141 0.07 -16.35 12.30
N ARG A 142 -1.05 -16.99 12.64
CA ARG A 142 -1.98 -16.54 13.69
C ARG A 142 -1.46 -16.75 15.10
N LEU A 143 -0.68 -17.80 15.38
CA LEU A 143 -0.06 -18.03 16.69
C LEU A 143 1.05 -17.03 16.98
N THR A 144 1.90 -16.71 16.01
CA THR A 144 2.90 -15.64 16.14
C THR A 144 2.22 -14.28 16.33
N THR A 145 1.11 -14.07 15.65
CA THR A 145 0.22 -12.92 15.85
C THR A 145 -0.39 -12.91 17.26
N LEU A 146 -0.91 -14.02 17.78
CA LEU A 146 -1.48 -14.16 19.12
C LEU A 146 -0.43 -13.96 20.23
N ALA A 147 0.75 -14.56 20.10
CA ALA A 147 1.86 -14.35 21.04
C ALA A 147 2.24 -12.85 21.13
N SER A 148 2.21 -12.13 19.99
CA SER A 148 2.41 -10.68 19.99
C SER A 148 1.26 -9.88 20.63
N ILE A 149 0.04 -10.42 20.63
CA ILE A 149 -1.13 -9.82 21.29
C ILE A 149 -1.08 -10.07 22.81
N GLU A 150 -0.70 -11.27 23.26
CA GLU A 150 -0.59 -11.65 24.68
C GLU A 150 0.54 -10.89 25.40
N ASP A 151 1.69 -10.72 24.75
CA ASP A 151 2.79 -9.88 25.25
C ASP A 151 2.39 -8.41 25.41
N HIS A 152 1.42 -7.94 24.62
CA HIS A 152 0.89 -6.57 24.73
C HIS A 152 -0.26 -6.46 25.73
N TYR A 153 -0.99 -7.55 25.99
CA TYR A 153 -2.07 -7.57 26.98
C TYR A 153 -1.54 -7.68 28.42
N THR A 154 -0.46 -8.43 28.65
CA THR A 154 0.22 -8.49 29.96
C THR A 154 0.78 -7.12 30.40
N ILE A 155 1.12 -6.24 29.46
CA ILE A 155 1.51 -4.84 29.75
C ILE A 155 0.31 -4.02 30.26
N ILE A 156 -0.89 -4.26 29.74
CA ILE A 156 -2.12 -3.56 30.16
C ILE A 156 -2.54 -4.00 31.56
N ASP A 157 -2.35 -5.27 31.89
CA ASP A 157 -2.76 -5.86 33.17
C ASP A 157 -1.76 -5.58 34.32
N LYS A 158 -0.46 -5.39 34.00
CA LYS A 158 0.53 -4.86 34.95
C LYS A 158 0.27 -3.39 35.29
N ARG A 159 -0.04 -2.54 34.31
CA ARG A 159 -0.32 -1.11 34.55
C ARG A 159 -1.57 -0.85 35.40
N LYS A 160 -2.56 -1.76 35.38
CA LYS A 160 -3.71 -1.70 36.28
C LYS A 160 -3.36 -2.01 37.74
N ARG A 161 -2.35 -2.86 37.98
CA ARG A 161 -1.87 -3.18 39.33
C ARG A 161 -1.00 -2.06 39.92
N ASP A 162 -0.18 -1.42 39.09
CA ASP A 162 0.69 -0.31 39.50
C ASP A 162 -0.05 1.03 39.69
N MET A 163 -1.34 1.12 39.34
CA MET A 163 -2.19 2.30 39.56
C MET A 163 -3.11 2.18 40.78
N ILE A 164 -3.11 1.03 41.47
CA ILE A 164 -3.93 0.73 42.66
C ILE A 164 -3.06 0.58 43.93
N LEU A 165 -1.75 0.78 43.82
CA LEU A 165 -0.79 0.94 44.92
C LEU A 165 -0.27 2.38 44.95
#